data_AF-A0A3B9ABG2-F1
#
_entry.id   AF-A0A3B9ABG2-F1
#
_cell.length_a   1.000
_cell.length_b   1.000
_cell.length_c   1.000
_cell.angle_alpha   90.00
_cell.angle_beta   90.00
_cell.angle_gamma   90.00
#
_symmetry.space_group_name_H-M   'P 1'
#
loop_
_entity.id
_entity.type
_entity.pdbx_description
1 polymer ?
#
loop_
_entity_poly.entity_id
_entity_poly.type
_entity_poly.pdbx_seq_one_letter_code
_entity_poly.pdbx_strand_id
1 'polypeptide(L)'
;GSKVYIEGSLRTRKWQDKNTGQDRYTTEIVANEMQMLDSRGDSTGDYAPAQQQTPAQQQSPAPAMAQGGGGQSQPGGFDNFDDDIPF
;
A
#
# COMPACT_ATOMS: atom_id res chain seq x y z
N GLY A 1 23.29 15.80 4.65
CA GLY A 1 22.82 14.45 5.00
C GLY A 1 22.77 14.33 6.50
N SER A 2 21.74 13.68 7.03
CA SER A 2 21.59 13.42 8.47
C SER A 2 22.54 12.32 8.94
N LYS A 3 22.93 12.38 10.23
CA LYS A 3 23.68 11.30 10.86
C LYS A 3 22.70 10.24 11.34
N VAL A 4 22.96 8.99 10.99
CA VAL A 4 22.14 7.84 11.40
C VAL A 4 23.03 6.70 11.89
N TYR A 5 22.51 5.98 12.88
CA TYR A 5 22.97 4.64 13.25
C TYR A 5 22.03 3.62 12.60
N ILE A 6 22.58 2.53 12.07
CA ILE A 6 21.82 1.45 11.42
C ILE A 6 22.37 0.12 11.94
N GLU A 7 21.47 -0.75 12.42
CA GLU A 7 21.78 -2.14 12.75
C GLU A 7 21.06 -3.07 11.76
N GLY A 8 21.71 -4.15 11.34
CA GLY A 8 21.16 -5.07 10.36
C GLY A 8 22.14 -6.14 9.94
N SER A 9 21.94 -6.68 8.74
CA SER A 9 22.77 -7.73 8.17
C SER A 9 23.36 -7.34 6.81
N LEU A 10 24.52 -7.89 6.47
CA LEU A 10 25.10 -7.74 5.14
C LEU A 10 24.54 -8.79 4.19
N ARG A 11 24.13 -8.35 3.00
CA ARG A 11 23.69 -9.24 1.93
C ARG A 11 24.44 -8.93 0.65
N THR A 12 25.11 -9.93 0.10
CA THR A 12 25.70 -9.85 -1.23
C THR A 12 24.81 -10.59 -2.21
N ARG A 13 24.40 -9.91 -3.28
CA ARG A 13 23.66 -10.53 -4.38
C ARG A 13 24.41 -10.39 -5.69
N LYS A 14 24.27 -11.42 -6.53
CA LYS A 14 24.75 -11.46 -7.90
C LYS A 14 23.60 -11.16 -8.84
N TRP A 15 23.84 -10.34 -9.85
CA TRP A 15 22.88 -10.07 -10.92
C TRP A 15 23.61 -9.88 -12.25
N GLN A 16 22.91 -10.03 -13.37
CA GLN A 16 23.48 -9.85 -14.70
C GLN A 16 23.15 -8.47 -15.23
N ASP A 17 24.16 -7.76 -15.72
CA ASP A 17 23.98 -6.47 -16.38
C ASP A 17 23.14 -6.66 -17.67
N LYS A 18 22.06 -5.89 -17.80
CA LYS A 18 21.10 -6.09 -18.91
C LYS A 18 21.68 -5.73 -20.29
N ASN A 19 22.68 -4.85 -20.33
CA ASN A 19 23.25 -4.38 -21.60
C ASN A 19 24.41 -5.27 -22.07
N THR A 20 25.18 -5.81 -21.13
CA THR A 20 26.42 -6.53 -21.42
C THR A 20 26.37 -8.02 -21.07
N GLY A 21 25.37 -8.46 -20.29
CA GLY A 21 25.23 -9.83 -19.80
C GLY A 21 26.26 -10.23 -18.73
N GLN A 22 27.12 -9.31 -18.30
CA GLN A 22 28.19 -9.61 -17.35
C GLN A 22 27.66 -9.79 -15.93
N ASP A 23 28.30 -10.69 -15.19
CA ASP A 23 28.03 -10.88 -13.77
C ASP A 23 28.48 -9.66 -12.95
N ARG A 24 27.57 -9.15 -12.13
CA ARG A 24 27.78 -8.01 -11.22
C ARG A 24 27.41 -8.42 -9.81
N TYR A 25 28.10 -7.84 -8.84
CA TYR A 25 27.87 -8.08 -7.42
C TYR A 25 27.51 -6.78 -6.73
N THR A 26 26.58 -6.87 -5.79
CA THR A 26 26.19 -5.72 -4.96
C THR A 26 26.07 -6.21 -3.52
N THR A 27 26.77 -5.52 -2.62
CA THR A 27 26.67 -5.74 -1.19
C THR A 27 25.81 -4.63 -0.60
N GLU A 28 24.74 -5.00 0.08
CA GLU A 28 23.75 -4.11 0.68
C GLU A 28 23.67 -4.40 2.18
N ILE A 29 23.29 -3.39 2.97
CA ILE A 29 22.92 -3.57 4.39
C ILE A 29 21.40 -3.68 4.42
N VAL A 30 20.87 -4.82 4.86
CA VAL A 30 19.46 -5.00 5.15
C VAL A 30 19.24 -4.53 6.59
N ALA A 31 18.64 -3.34 6.75
CA ALA A 31 18.44 -2.72 8.05
C ALA A 31 17.29 -3.38 8.82
N ASN A 32 17.55 -3.66 10.09
CA ASN A 32 16.55 -4.10 11.06
C ASN A 32 16.13 -2.94 11.97
N GLU A 33 17.09 -2.07 12.33
CA GLU A 33 16.87 -0.91 13.18
C GLU A 33 17.62 0.33 12.63
N MET A 34 17.05 1.51 12.86
CA MET A 34 17.63 2.80 12.49
C MET A 34 17.37 3.85 13.57
N GLN A 35 18.39 4.63 13.91
CA GLN A 35 18.29 5.75 14.84
C GLN A 35 18.92 7.02 14.26
N MET A 36 18.21 8.14 14.34
CA MET A 36 18.75 9.47 13.99
C MET A 36 19.70 9.95 15.09
N LEU A 37 20.88 10.44 14.71
CA LEU A 37 21.93 10.90 15.64
C LEU A 37 22.13 12.41 15.62
N ASP A 38 21.42 13.13 14.76
CA ASP A 38 21.47 14.60 14.65
C ASP A 38 20.51 15.33 15.60
N SER A 39 19.61 14.62 16.28
CA SER A 39 18.63 15.17 17.23
C SER A 39 19.24 15.49 18.60
N ARG A 40 20.14 16.48 18.62
CA ARG A 40 20.33 17.36 19.78
C ARG A 40 19.74 18.72 19.44
N GLY A 41 18.41 18.84 19.40
CA GLY A 41 17.83 20.18 19.27
C GLY A 41 16.39 20.35 18.82
N ASP A 42 15.63 19.31 18.46
CA ASP A 42 14.21 19.52 18.18
C ASP A 42 13.38 18.29 18.55
N SER A 43 12.71 18.38 19.70
CA SER A 43 11.59 17.52 20.05
C SER A 43 10.51 17.70 19.00
N THR A 44 10.11 16.66 18.27
CA THR A 44 8.72 16.36 17.84
C THR A 44 8.76 15.11 16.93
N GLY A 45 8.01 14.06 17.27
CA GLY A 45 7.69 13.03 16.28
C GLY A 45 7.58 11.62 16.85
N ASP A 46 6.60 11.42 17.73
CA ASP A 46 6.08 10.11 18.08
C ASP A 46 5.57 9.42 16.80
N TYR A 47 6.25 8.37 16.32
CA TYR A 47 5.77 7.55 15.20
C TYR A 47 5.09 6.28 15.75
N ALA A 48 4.04 6.46 16.56
CA ALA A 48 3.06 5.40 16.72
C ALA A 48 2.20 5.32 15.43
N PRO A 49 2.05 4.15 14.79
CA PRO A 49 1.17 4.04 13.63
C PRO A 49 -0.29 4.23 14.08
N ALA A 50 -0.88 5.35 13.67
CA ALA A 50 -2.29 5.63 13.88
C ALA A 50 -3.15 4.55 13.20
N GLN A 51 -3.81 3.72 14.01
CA GLN A 51 -4.93 2.90 13.53
C GLN A 51 -6.00 3.84 12.96
N GLN A 52 -6.26 3.69 11.67
CA GLN A 52 -7.36 4.34 10.96
C GLN A 52 -8.69 3.95 11.62
N GLN A 53 -9.26 4.87 12.41
CA GLN A 53 -10.69 4.88 12.70
C GLN A 53 -11.40 5.51 11.50
N THR A 54 -12.14 4.69 10.76
CA THR A 54 -13.03 5.14 9.69
C THR A 54 -14.24 5.89 10.27
N PRO A 55 -14.53 7.11 9.80
CA PRO A 55 -15.70 7.87 10.22
C PRO A 55 -17.01 7.40 9.57
N ALA A 56 -18.10 7.64 10.30
CA ALA A 56 -19.47 7.25 10.00
C ALA A 56 -20.04 7.80 8.67
N GLN A 57 -20.75 6.93 7.97
CA GLN A 57 -21.81 7.23 6.99
C GLN A 57 -22.87 6.12 7.14
N GLN A 58 -24.16 6.27 6.93
CA GLN A 58 -25.06 7.39 6.66
C GLN A 58 -26.42 6.67 6.58
N GLN A 59 -27.31 6.84 7.56
CA GLN A 59 -28.64 6.22 7.51
C GLN A 59 -29.46 6.87 6.40
N SER A 60 -30.04 6.03 5.53
CA SER A 60 -31.16 6.32 4.63
C SER A 60 -31.67 4.97 4.09
N PRO A 61 -32.91 4.84 3.57
CA PRO A 61 -34.14 5.60 3.79
C PRO A 61 -35.34 4.65 4.09
N ALA A 62 -36.48 5.19 4.51
CA ALA A 62 -37.76 4.45 4.48
C ALA A 62 -38.69 5.13 3.46
N PRO A 63 -38.99 4.50 2.30
CA PRO A 63 -40.11 4.91 1.47
C PRO A 63 -41.38 4.16 1.86
N ALA A 64 -42.42 4.94 2.14
CA ALA A 64 -43.78 4.46 2.31
C ALA A 64 -44.32 3.88 0.99
N MET A 65 -45.08 2.79 1.14
CA MET A 65 -45.79 2.09 0.08
C MET A 65 -46.79 2.99 -0.65
N ALA A 66 -46.75 2.98 -1.99
CA ALA A 66 -47.91 3.26 -2.83
C ALA A 66 -47.74 2.62 -4.23
N GLN A 67 -48.48 1.52 -4.43
CA GLN A 67 -49.37 1.28 -5.57
C GLN A 67 -48.83 1.44 -7.01
N GLY A 68 -48.76 0.30 -7.73
CA GLY A 68 -49.14 0.26 -9.16
C GLY A 68 -48.14 -0.39 -10.12
N GLY A 69 -48.48 -1.60 -10.59
CA GLY A 69 -48.37 -1.98 -12.02
C GLY A 69 -46.99 -2.26 -12.64
N GLY A 70 -46.69 -3.55 -12.85
CA GLY A 70 -46.17 -4.13 -14.11
C GLY A 70 -44.77 -3.76 -14.63
N GLY A 71 -43.97 -4.79 -14.97
CA GLY A 71 -42.98 -4.69 -16.05
C GLY A 71 -41.49 -4.84 -15.66
N GLN A 72 -41.01 -6.08 -15.70
CA GLN A 72 -39.78 -6.54 -16.37
C GLN A 72 -38.67 -5.50 -16.67
N SER A 73 -37.50 -5.64 -16.03
CA SER A 73 -36.19 -5.34 -16.64
C SER A 73 -35.06 -5.88 -15.77
N GLN A 74 -34.34 -6.84 -16.33
CA GLN A 74 -33.09 -7.39 -15.81
C GLN A 74 -31.96 -6.45 -16.25
N PRO A 75 -31.20 -5.83 -15.34
CA PRO A 75 -30.01 -5.10 -15.73
C PRO A 75 -28.86 -6.11 -15.85
N GLY A 76 -28.46 -6.38 -17.09
CA GLY A 76 -27.21 -7.05 -17.41
C GLY A 76 -26.00 -6.20 -17.02
N GLY A 77 -24.84 -6.86 -16.89
CA GLY A 77 -23.55 -6.18 -16.83
C GLY A 77 -22.53 -6.69 -15.82
N PHE A 78 -22.65 -7.94 -15.32
CA PHE A 78 -21.59 -8.52 -14.48
C PHE A 78 -20.72 -9.55 -15.22
N ASP A 79 -21.20 -10.12 -16.34
CA ASP A 79 -20.46 -11.17 -17.06
C ASP A 79 -19.24 -10.65 -17.86
N ASN A 80 -19.21 -9.36 -18.21
CA ASN A 80 -18.13 -8.76 -19.01
C ASN A 80 -16.86 -8.42 -18.22
N PHE A 81 -16.89 -8.48 -16.87
CA PHE A 81 -15.74 -8.15 -16.02
C PHE A 81 -14.89 -9.36 -15.65
N ASP A 82 -15.43 -10.58 -15.76
CA ASP A 82 -14.69 -11.83 -15.51
C ASP A 82 -13.80 -12.23 -16.71
N ASP A 83 -14.13 -11.79 -17.93
CA ASP A 83 -13.45 -12.19 -19.18
C ASP A 83 -12.27 -11.30 -19.60
N ASP A 84 -12.01 -10.17 -18.94
CA ASP A 84 -11.03 -9.15 -19.38
C ASP A 84 -9.98 -8.82 -18.29
N ILE A 85 -9.53 -9.84 -17.53
CA ILE A 85 -8.38 -9.73 -16.62
C ILE A 85 -7.10 -10.19 -17.35
N PRO A 86 -6.26 -9.27 -17.85
CA PRO A 86 -4.94 -9.64 -18.38
C PRO A 86 -3.97 -10.01 -17.24
N PHE A 87 -3.07 -10.94 -17.54
CA PHE A 87 -1.94 -11.36 -16.71
C PHE A 87 -0.83 -10.30 -16.60
#